data_AF-A0A0R3LLE0-F1
#
_entry.id   AF-A0A0R3LLE0-F1
#
_cell.length_a   1.000
_cell.length_b   1.000
_cell.length_c   1.000
_cell.angle_alpha   90.00
_cell.angle_beta   90.00
_cell.angle_gamma   90.00
#
_symmetry.space_group_name_H-M   'P 1'
#
loop_
_entity.id
_entity.type
_entity.pdbx_description
1 polymer ?
#
loop_
_entity_poly.entity_id
_entity_poly.type
_entity_poly.pdbx_seq_one_letter_code
_entity_poly.pdbx_strand_id
1 'polypeptide(L)'
;MLNRIVTAVSLVGIVGIALVALDRTMLSGVNNSAYSELLRCAPGLVDAISIKRTPLLYGGYAMFSFGFVSVALFLLKGEEITGWAAALAQLSIVSPIGYAVLYSGRMPILLVLVLVVSAMLVRLAQGRPPLPRGHYLIVKTVAAIGLFAIYSSAIWTSRQNFCIQMSPLITELQQETMPREVPSANVSKPPETSEKITATDLSNRIAEARVVPPPEQNPTAADVVLAMMLEAWNVKPRGYVTSAIESSRLSPRGAMIGLSTYFYLTHGVRTIDMVWHSRDKFTPKWGVYEIGVLSPLLRVFFPSNQHVEAMEAEQRSASIYGFFPTVWGAAFIDFGLIGAIIYILIWGVVAGWSAAGSKHSDLMTPLLLLVFILASILLSVVQGPLGMANSALVLVSMVMTGFMLDFARLRSGSPEDAGELQLNGSAT
;
A
#
# COMPACT_ATOMS: atom_id res chain seq x y z
N MET A 1 15.54 5.57 -27.53
CA MET A 1 14.11 5.30 -27.25
C MET A 1 13.81 5.19 -25.76
N LEU A 2 14.58 4.38 -25.01
CA LEU A 2 14.46 4.19 -23.56
C LEU A 2 14.27 5.51 -22.77
N ASN A 3 15.15 6.51 -22.98
CA ASN A 3 15.03 7.83 -22.33
C ASN A 3 13.67 8.50 -22.51
N ARG A 4 13.04 8.39 -23.69
CA ARG A 4 11.73 9.01 -23.95
C ARG A 4 10.62 8.32 -23.15
N ILE A 5 10.65 6.99 -23.10
CA ILE A 5 9.65 6.20 -22.36
C ILE A 5 9.83 6.43 -20.85
N VAL A 6 11.07 6.41 -20.35
CA VAL A 6 11.37 6.71 -18.94
C VAL A 6 10.88 8.11 -18.56
N THR A 7 11.13 9.12 -19.40
CA THR A 7 10.61 10.48 -19.20
C THR A 7 9.08 10.48 -19.15
N ALA A 8 8.40 9.84 -20.11
CA ALA A 8 6.94 9.80 -20.16
C ALA A 8 6.34 9.12 -18.92
N VAL A 9 6.86 7.95 -18.54
CA VAL A 9 6.42 7.19 -17.36
C VAL A 9 6.68 7.97 -16.07
N SER A 10 7.81 8.66 -15.96
CA SER A 10 8.10 9.55 -14.81
C SER A 10 7.11 10.70 -14.71
N LEU A 11 6.83 11.38 -15.83
CA LEU A 11 5.89 12.49 -15.87
C LEU A 11 4.47 12.03 -15.55
N VAL A 12 4.02 10.88 -16.07
CA VAL A 12 2.73 10.27 -15.71
C VAL A 12 2.64 10.03 -14.20
N GLY A 13 3.68 9.46 -13.59
CA GLY A 13 3.73 9.24 -12.15
C GLY A 13 3.66 10.52 -11.33
N ILE A 14 4.38 11.57 -11.75
CA ILE A 14 4.42 12.89 -11.08
C ILE A 14 3.08 13.62 -11.24
N VAL A 15 2.52 13.65 -12.45
CA VAL A 15 1.20 14.21 -12.70
C VAL A 15 0.15 13.46 -11.88
N GLY A 16 0.21 12.13 -11.85
CA GLY A 16 -0.70 11.29 -11.06
C GLY A 16 -0.75 11.70 -9.59
N ILE A 17 0.41 11.86 -8.94
CA ILE A 17 0.43 12.30 -7.54
C ILE A 17 -0.01 13.75 -7.36
N ALA A 18 0.30 14.64 -8.31
CA ALA A 18 -0.16 16.02 -8.28
C ALA A 18 -1.69 16.11 -8.38
N LEU A 19 -2.31 15.26 -9.20
CA LEU A 19 -3.76 15.16 -9.32
C LEU A 19 -4.41 14.65 -8.01
N VAL A 20 -3.84 13.62 -7.39
CA VAL A 20 -4.30 13.14 -6.08
C VAL A 20 -4.14 14.24 -5.03
N ALA A 21 -3.01 14.95 -5.01
CA ALA A 21 -2.76 16.04 -4.08
C ALA A 21 -3.77 17.17 -4.26
N LEU A 22 -3.98 17.63 -5.50
CA LEU A 22 -4.90 18.71 -5.86
C LEU A 22 -6.35 18.36 -5.48
N ASP A 23 -6.81 17.17 -5.85
CA ASP A 23 -8.15 16.71 -5.49
C ASP A 23 -8.34 16.72 -3.97
N ARG A 24 -7.37 16.18 -3.25
CA ARG A 24 -7.44 16.06 -1.80
C ARG A 24 -7.34 17.40 -1.07
N THR A 25 -6.44 18.30 -1.49
CA THR A 25 -6.22 19.58 -0.82
C THR A 25 -7.26 20.64 -1.19
N MET A 26 -7.73 20.66 -2.44
CA MET A 26 -8.57 21.75 -2.94
C MET A 26 -10.01 21.34 -3.22
N LEU A 27 -10.26 20.13 -3.74
CA LEU A 27 -11.58 19.77 -4.29
C LEU A 27 -12.44 18.96 -3.30
N SER A 28 -11.81 18.11 -2.51
CA SER A 28 -12.50 17.21 -1.56
C SER A 28 -13.00 17.93 -0.30
N GLY A 29 -12.53 19.16 -0.02
CA GLY A 29 -12.97 19.96 1.13
C GLY A 29 -12.54 19.40 2.50
N VAL A 30 -11.52 18.54 2.53
CA VAL A 30 -11.09 17.83 3.75
C VAL A 30 -9.69 18.27 4.16
N ASN A 31 -9.50 18.65 5.43
CA ASN A 31 -8.16 18.87 5.95
C ASN A 31 -7.38 17.53 6.03
N ASN A 32 -6.34 17.41 5.21
CA ASN A 32 -5.81 16.13 4.73
C ASN A 32 -5.26 15.18 5.80
N SER A 33 -4.51 15.70 6.77
CA SER A 33 -3.86 14.87 7.77
C SER A 33 -4.88 14.31 8.76
N ALA A 34 -5.73 15.18 9.31
CA ALA A 34 -6.66 14.79 10.38
C ALA A 34 -7.68 13.74 9.94
N TYR A 35 -8.21 13.86 8.71
CA TYR A 35 -9.16 12.87 8.20
C TYR A 35 -8.53 11.50 7.97
N SER A 36 -7.32 11.47 7.38
CA SER A 36 -6.62 10.20 7.16
C SER A 36 -6.20 9.54 8.47
N GLU A 37 -5.91 10.33 9.51
CA GLU A 37 -5.68 9.83 10.87
C GLU A 37 -6.98 9.32 11.50
N LEU A 38 -8.10 10.03 11.37
CA LEU A 38 -9.41 9.60 11.88
C LEU A 38 -9.84 8.27 11.29
N LEU A 39 -9.75 8.09 9.97
CA LEU A 39 -10.10 6.82 9.33
C LEU A 39 -9.25 5.64 9.81
N ARG A 40 -8.05 5.91 10.36
CA ARG A 40 -7.18 4.87 10.93
C ARG A 40 -7.56 4.55 12.37
N CYS A 41 -8.04 5.54 13.13
CA CYS A 41 -8.51 5.34 14.50
C CYS A 41 -9.92 4.72 14.53
N ALA A 42 -10.76 5.06 13.55
CA ALA A 42 -12.16 4.66 13.47
C ALA A 42 -12.53 4.25 12.04
N PRO A 43 -11.99 3.12 11.52
CA PRO A 43 -12.28 2.67 10.16
C PRO A 43 -13.78 2.41 9.90
N GLY A 44 -14.56 2.13 10.96
CA GLY A 44 -16.02 2.00 10.84
C GLY A 44 -16.77 3.28 10.47
N LEU A 45 -16.15 4.46 10.60
CA LEU A 45 -16.76 5.74 10.21
C LEU A 45 -16.57 6.07 8.71
N VAL A 46 -15.81 5.26 7.95
CA VAL A 46 -15.55 5.52 6.52
C VAL A 46 -16.84 5.68 5.73
N ASP A 47 -17.86 4.87 6.02
CA ASP A 47 -19.13 4.88 5.29
C ASP A 47 -20.12 5.95 5.77
N ALA A 48 -19.95 6.44 7.00
CA ALA A 48 -20.74 7.53 7.56
C ALA A 48 -20.36 8.88 6.94
N ILE A 49 -19.10 9.02 6.51
CA ILE A 49 -18.55 10.30 6.05
C ILE A 49 -18.65 10.41 4.54
N SER A 50 -19.48 11.34 4.07
CA SER A 50 -19.61 11.61 2.64
C SER A 50 -18.43 12.46 2.14
N ILE A 51 -17.45 11.82 1.49
CA ILE A 51 -16.43 12.55 0.72
C ILE A 51 -16.86 12.66 -0.74
N LYS A 52 -16.88 13.88 -1.27
CA LYS A 52 -16.98 14.10 -2.71
C LYS A 52 -15.68 13.63 -3.38
N ARG A 53 -15.72 12.49 -4.05
CA ARG A 53 -14.60 11.98 -4.85
C ARG A 53 -14.75 12.49 -6.28
N THR A 54 -13.76 13.20 -6.80
CA THR A 54 -13.80 13.66 -8.20
C THR A 54 -13.15 12.63 -9.14
N PRO A 55 -13.45 12.66 -10.45
CA PRO A 55 -12.74 11.88 -11.45
C PRO A 55 -11.22 12.08 -11.43
N LEU A 56 -10.76 13.25 -10.99
CA LEU A 56 -9.35 13.60 -10.88
C LEU A 56 -8.60 12.67 -9.92
N LEU A 57 -9.25 12.30 -8.82
CA LEU A 57 -8.69 11.38 -7.83
C LEU A 57 -8.42 10.01 -8.44
N TYR A 58 -9.39 9.45 -9.17
CA TYR A 58 -9.27 8.13 -9.80
C TYR A 58 -8.23 8.14 -10.92
N GLY A 59 -8.19 9.20 -11.74
CA GLY A 59 -7.13 9.40 -12.72
C GLY A 59 -5.75 9.46 -12.06
N GLY A 60 -5.63 10.23 -10.98
CA GLY A 60 -4.42 10.31 -10.17
C GLY A 60 -3.98 8.95 -9.62
N TYR A 61 -4.92 8.15 -9.11
CA TYR A 61 -4.67 6.77 -8.64
C TYR A 61 -4.18 5.82 -9.74
N ALA A 62 -4.72 5.92 -10.95
CA ALA A 62 -4.25 5.09 -12.07
C ALA A 62 -2.85 5.51 -12.54
N MET A 63 -2.49 6.79 -12.39
CA MET A 63 -1.26 7.35 -12.91
C MET A 63 -0.08 7.31 -11.93
N PHE A 64 -0.30 7.46 -10.61
CA PHE A 64 0.81 7.56 -9.64
C PHE A 64 1.67 6.29 -9.58
N SER A 65 1.09 5.11 -9.87
CA SER A 65 1.79 3.82 -9.88
C SER A 65 2.97 3.78 -10.87
N PHE A 66 2.93 4.59 -11.94
CA PHE A 66 4.03 4.73 -12.89
C PHE A 66 5.30 5.33 -12.25
N GLY A 67 5.20 6.01 -11.11
CA GLY A 67 6.37 6.43 -10.33
C GLY A 67 7.21 5.25 -9.84
N PHE A 68 6.58 4.17 -9.37
CA PHE A 68 7.30 2.95 -8.97
C PHE A 68 8.00 2.30 -10.15
N VAL A 69 7.35 2.27 -11.31
CA VAL A 69 7.90 1.70 -12.55
C VAL A 69 9.12 2.48 -13.01
N SER A 70 9.05 3.82 -12.96
CA SER A 70 10.18 4.66 -13.34
C SER A 70 11.40 4.44 -12.45
N VAL A 71 11.20 4.35 -11.13
CA VAL A 71 12.28 4.01 -10.19
C VAL A 71 12.86 2.63 -10.52
N ALA A 72 12.02 1.61 -10.74
CA ALA A 72 12.48 0.27 -11.08
C ALA A 72 13.27 0.22 -12.40
N LEU A 73 12.78 0.90 -13.45
CA LEU A 73 13.47 1.03 -14.73
C LEU A 73 14.83 1.71 -14.58
N PHE A 74 14.89 2.80 -13.82
CA PHE A 74 16.14 3.50 -13.57
C PHE A 74 17.15 2.64 -12.81
N LEU A 75 16.70 1.84 -11.83
CA LEU A 75 17.59 0.91 -11.16
C LEU A 75 18.10 -0.17 -12.11
N LEU A 76 17.24 -0.76 -12.93
CA LEU A 76 17.61 -1.83 -13.87
C LEU A 76 18.51 -1.35 -15.02
N LYS A 77 18.29 -0.14 -15.54
CA LYS A 77 18.94 0.39 -16.75
C LYS A 77 19.61 1.76 -16.57
N GLY A 78 19.96 2.13 -15.35
CA GLY A 78 20.47 3.47 -15.03
C GLY A 78 21.75 3.84 -15.78
N GLU A 79 22.56 2.88 -16.22
CA GLU A 79 23.73 3.15 -17.07
C GLU A 79 23.37 3.62 -18.49
N GLU A 80 22.22 3.18 -19.01
CA GLU A 80 21.73 3.53 -20.35
C GLU A 80 20.86 4.81 -20.32
N ILE A 81 20.37 5.19 -19.13
CA ILE A 81 19.48 6.34 -18.93
C ILE A 81 20.29 7.55 -18.51
N THR A 82 20.29 8.60 -19.34
CA THR A 82 21.16 9.78 -19.16
C THR A 82 20.40 11.09 -19.13
N GLY A 83 21.06 12.14 -18.61
CA GLY A 83 20.55 13.52 -18.60
C GLY A 83 19.23 13.70 -17.84
N TRP A 84 18.29 14.43 -18.45
CA TRP A 84 17.00 14.74 -17.84
C TRP A 84 16.14 13.50 -17.56
N ALA A 85 16.25 12.44 -18.38
CA ALA A 85 15.50 11.21 -18.15
C ALA A 85 15.91 10.55 -16.84
N ALA A 86 17.21 10.51 -16.53
CA ALA A 86 17.73 9.97 -15.27
C ALA A 86 17.29 10.81 -14.06
N ALA A 87 17.30 12.15 -14.20
CA ALA A 87 16.87 13.05 -13.14
C ALA A 87 15.36 12.90 -12.86
N LEU A 88 14.53 12.85 -13.91
CA LEU A 88 13.08 12.64 -13.78
C LEU A 88 12.75 11.27 -13.20
N ALA A 89 13.49 10.23 -13.59
CA ALA A 89 13.25 8.90 -13.05
C ALA A 89 13.55 8.81 -11.55
N GLN A 90 14.60 9.50 -11.09
CA GLN A 90 14.88 9.62 -9.65
C GLN A 90 13.85 10.50 -8.94
N LEU A 91 13.44 11.62 -9.54
CA LEU A 91 12.42 12.51 -8.99
C LEU A 91 11.04 11.83 -8.89
N SER A 92 10.77 10.84 -9.73
CA SER A 92 9.52 10.08 -9.72
C SER A 92 9.23 9.38 -8.38
N ILE A 93 10.24 9.21 -7.51
CA ILE A 93 10.08 8.73 -6.13
C ILE A 93 9.16 9.64 -5.29
N VAL A 94 9.01 10.91 -5.69
CA VAL A 94 8.03 11.84 -5.09
C VAL A 94 6.60 11.30 -5.23
N SER A 95 6.31 10.49 -6.25
CA SER A 95 4.99 9.89 -6.43
C SER A 95 4.61 8.91 -5.32
N PRO A 96 5.35 7.80 -5.07
CA PRO A 96 5.05 6.92 -3.95
C PRO A 96 5.22 7.58 -2.58
N ILE A 97 6.21 8.47 -2.39
CA ILE A 97 6.41 9.19 -1.12
C ILE A 97 5.26 10.17 -0.88
N GLY A 98 4.87 10.95 -1.88
CA GLY A 98 3.75 11.88 -1.80
C GLY A 98 2.45 11.14 -1.50
N TYR A 99 2.24 9.96 -2.12
CA TYR A 99 1.08 9.13 -1.83
C TYR A 99 1.09 8.65 -0.37
N ALA A 100 2.25 8.21 0.14
CA ALA A 100 2.38 7.86 1.54
C ALA A 100 2.03 9.04 2.46
N VAL A 101 2.58 10.23 2.20
CA VAL A 101 2.35 11.43 3.01
C VAL A 101 0.88 11.86 2.99
N LEU A 102 0.24 11.93 1.81
CA LEU A 102 -1.16 12.36 1.67
C LEU A 102 -2.15 11.46 2.40
N TYR A 103 -1.82 10.18 2.58
CA TYR A 103 -2.67 9.19 3.27
C TYR A 103 -2.12 8.82 4.66
N SER A 104 -1.12 9.55 5.15
CA SER A 104 -0.36 9.26 6.37
C SER A 104 0.16 7.80 6.40
N GLY A 105 0.31 7.14 5.25
CA GLY A 105 0.68 5.74 5.12
C GLY A 105 2.19 5.52 5.14
N ARG A 106 2.62 4.26 5.30
CA ARG A 106 4.05 3.87 5.23
C ARG A 106 4.34 2.78 4.19
N MET A 107 3.33 2.00 3.82
CA MET A 107 3.46 0.92 2.84
C MET A 107 4.04 1.37 1.49
N PRO A 108 3.67 2.51 0.89
CA PRO A 108 4.24 2.91 -0.40
C PRO A 108 5.75 3.13 -0.34
N ILE A 109 6.27 3.70 0.75
CA ILE A 109 7.71 3.91 0.94
C ILE A 109 8.41 2.57 1.17
N LEU A 110 7.82 1.69 1.99
CA LEU A 110 8.33 0.33 2.20
C LEU A 110 8.41 -0.44 0.88
N LEU A 111 7.38 -0.36 0.04
CA LEU A 111 7.36 -0.98 -1.28
C LEU A 111 8.49 -0.46 -2.17
N VAL A 112 8.77 0.85 -2.19
CA VAL A 112 9.91 1.41 -2.92
C VAL A 112 11.23 0.83 -2.41
N LEU A 113 11.44 0.77 -1.09
CA LEU A 113 12.67 0.20 -0.52
C LEU A 113 12.86 -1.27 -0.90
N VAL A 114 11.78 -2.06 -0.87
CA VAL A 114 11.83 -3.47 -1.27
C VAL A 114 12.02 -3.63 -2.79
N LEU A 115 11.43 -2.76 -3.61
CA LEU A 115 11.68 -2.73 -5.06
C LEU A 115 13.14 -2.39 -5.36
N VAL A 116 13.78 -1.50 -4.58
CA VAL A 116 15.22 -1.21 -4.70
C VAL A 116 16.03 -2.48 -4.45
N VAL A 117 15.79 -3.17 -3.35
CA VAL A 117 16.47 -4.44 -3.02
C VAL A 117 16.21 -5.48 -4.11
N SER A 118 14.98 -5.60 -4.58
CA SER A 118 14.60 -6.56 -5.63
C SER A 118 15.30 -6.27 -6.95
N ALA A 119 15.40 -5.00 -7.37
CA ALA A 119 16.15 -4.60 -8.55
C ALA A 119 17.66 -4.86 -8.39
N MET A 120 18.23 -4.66 -7.20
CA MET A 120 19.62 -5.04 -6.92
C MET A 120 19.83 -6.55 -7.10
N LEU A 121 18.92 -7.38 -6.59
CA LEU A 121 18.98 -8.84 -6.75
C LEU A 121 18.90 -9.26 -8.22
N VAL A 122 17.98 -8.68 -9.00
CA VAL A 122 17.88 -8.94 -10.45
C VAL A 122 19.18 -8.57 -11.17
N ARG A 123 19.77 -7.41 -10.84
CA ARG A 123 21.04 -6.97 -11.46
C ARG A 123 22.21 -7.87 -11.11
N LEU A 124 22.31 -8.30 -9.85
CA LEU A 124 23.34 -9.25 -9.40
C LEU A 124 23.20 -10.58 -10.14
N ALA A 125 21.96 -11.07 -10.34
CA ALA A 125 21.70 -12.29 -11.11
C ALA A 125 22.10 -12.15 -12.60
N GLN A 126 22.12 -10.93 -13.13
CA GLN A 126 22.63 -10.60 -14.47
C GLN A 126 24.14 -10.32 -14.52
N GLY A 127 24.87 -10.51 -13.42
CA GLY A 127 26.31 -10.20 -13.35
C GLY A 127 26.64 -8.71 -13.37
N ARG A 128 25.65 -7.84 -13.11
CA ARG A 128 25.80 -6.37 -13.07
C ARG A 128 26.05 -5.90 -11.63
N PRO A 129 26.67 -4.72 -11.42
CA PRO A 129 26.74 -4.13 -10.08
C PRO A 129 25.32 -3.89 -9.53
N PRO A 130 25.11 -4.00 -8.21
CA PRO A 130 23.78 -3.96 -7.60
C PRO A 130 23.05 -2.63 -7.86
N LEU A 131 23.78 -1.52 -7.95
CA LEU A 131 23.23 -0.20 -8.27
C LEU A 131 23.94 0.38 -9.51
N PRO A 132 23.23 1.17 -10.33
CA PRO A 132 23.83 1.94 -11.41
C PRO A 132 24.99 2.82 -10.95
N ARG A 133 26.06 2.87 -11.75
CA ARG A 133 27.23 3.72 -11.49
C ARG A 133 26.90 5.20 -11.72
N GLY A 134 27.63 6.11 -11.05
CA GLY A 134 27.61 7.56 -11.33
C GLY A 134 26.50 8.40 -10.67
N HIS A 135 25.55 7.80 -9.93
CA HIS A 135 24.37 8.51 -9.40
C HIS A 135 24.30 8.67 -7.88
N TYR A 136 25.37 8.31 -7.16
CA TYR A 136 25.44 8.32 -5.68
C TYR A 136 24.27 7.57 -5.01
N LEU A 137 23.81 6.47 -5.64
CA LEU A 137 22.61 5.75 -5.19
C LEU A 137 22.78 5.07 -3.83
N ILE A 138 24.00 4.69 -3.46
CA ILE A 138 24.26 4.15 -2.12
C ILE A 138 23.91 5.18 -1.05
N VAL A 139 24.45 6.40 -1.17
CA VAL A 139 24.19 7.50 -0.22
C VAL A 139 22.70 7.83 -0.18
N LYS A 140 22.04 7.91 -1.34
CA LYS A 140 20.59 8.16 -1.42
C LYS A 140 19.76 7.05 -0.78
N THR A 141 20.16 5.79 -0.94
CA THR A 141 19.47 4.64 -0.36
C THR A 141 19.60 4.64 1.16
N VAL A 142 20.80 4.88 1.68
CA VAL A 142 21.04 5.00 3.13
C VAL A 142 20.23 6.16 3.71
N ALA A 143 20.26 7.33 3.06
CA ALA A 143 19.47 8.48 3.47
C ALA A 143 17.95 8.18 3.43
N ALA A 144 17.47 7.51 2.39
CA ALA A 144 16.06 7.13 2.26
C ALA A 144 15.62 6.16 3.36
N ILE A 145 16.45 5.18 3.74
CA ILE A 145 16.17 4.27 4.85
C ILE A 145 16.11 5.04 6.18
N GLY A 146 17.07 5.94 6.43
CA GLY A 146 17.08 6.77 7.63
C GLY A 146 15.85 7.68 7.72
N LEU A 147 15.51 8.36 6.63
CA LEU A 147 14.31 9.21 6.55
C LEU A 147 13.02 8.39 6.72
N PHE A 148 12.95 7.19 6.16
CA PHE A 148 11.80 6.29 6.34
C PHE A 148 11.63 5.89 7.81
N ALA A 149 12.72 5.56 8.52
CA ALA A 149 12.66 5.24 9.95
C ALA A 149 12.14 6.43 10.78
N ILE A 150 12.65 7.63 10.50
CA ILE A 150 12.20 8.87 11.16
C ILE A 150 10.71 9.14 10.85
N TYR A 151 10.33 9.09 9.57
CA TYR A 151 8.96 9.32 9.12
C TYR A 151 7.99 8.31 9.73
N SER A 152 8.32 7.01 9.70
CA SER A 152 7.48 5.96 10.28
C SER A 152 7.29 6.17 11.79
N SER A 153 8.34 6.58 12.52
CA SER A 153 8.25 6.89 13.95
C SER A 153 7.38 8.13 14.23
N ALA A 154 7.55 9.18 13.42
CA ALA A 154 6.77 10.41 13.52
C ALA A 154 5.28 10.18 13.25
N ILE A 155 4.94 9.50 12.16
CA ILE A 155 3.55 9.17 11.81
C ILE A 155 2.90 8.26 12.85
N TRP A 156 3.64 7.28 13.37
CA TRP A 156 3.15 6.43 14.45
C TRP A 156 2.75 7.26 15.67
N THR A 157 3.66 8.12 16.13
CA THR A 157 3.44 8.99 17.29
C THR A 157 2.26 9.94 17.05
N SER A 158 2.21 10.59 15.87
CA SER A 158 1.12 11.49 15.49
C SER A 158 -0.23 10.80 15.58
N ARG A 159 -0.34 9.60 14.97
CA ARG A 159 -1.57 8.81 14.97
C ARG A 159 -2.00 8.38 16.35
N GLN A 160 -1.08 7.90 17.17
CA GLN A 160 -1.41 7.46 18.52
C GLN A 160 -1.97 8.62 19.34
N ASN A 161 -1.29 9.77 19.31
CA ASN A 161 -1.76 10.98 19.99
C ASN A 161 -3.11 11.43 19.45
N PHE A 162 -3.29 11.41 18.13
CA PHE A 162 -4.55 11.77 17.49
C PHE A 162 -5.69 10.82 17.90
N CYS A 163 -5.48 9.50 17.90
CA CYS A 163 -6.51 8.54 18.30
C CYS A 163 -6.91 8.72 19.77
N ILE A 164 -5.94 8.96 20.66
CA ILE A 164 -6.21 9.26 22.08
C ILE A 164 -7.05 10.53 22.19
N GLN A 165 -6.62 11.62 21.54
CA GLN A 165 -7.28 12.92 21.62
C GLN A 165 -8.70 12.87 21.04
N MET A 166 -8.90 12.14 19.94
CA MET A 166 -10.17 12.06 19.24
C MET A 166 -11.08 10.94 19.76
N SER A 167 -10.65 10.13 20.74
CA SER A 167 -11.45 9.02 21.26
C SER A 167 -12.86 9.42 21.71
N PRO A 168 -13.08 10.56 22.41
CA PRO A 168 -14.43 11.01 22.77
C PRO A 168 -15.30 11.30 21.55
N LEU A 169 -14.77 12.07 20.58
CA LEU A 169 -15.46 12.41 19.34
C LEU A 169 -15.75 11.15 18.49
N ILE A 170 -14.81 10.21 18.43
CA ILE A 170 -15.02 8.93 17.73
C ILE A 170 -16.19 8.17 18.34
N THR A 171 -16.29 8.16 19.67
CA THR A 171 -17.36 7.46 20.40
C THR A 171 -18.71 8.12 20.13
N GLU A 172 -18.76 9.46 20.15
CA GLU A 172 -19.94 10.24 19.79
C GLU A 172 -20.40 9.96 18.35
N LEU A 173 -19.48 10.05 17.38
CA LEU A 173 -19.78 9.78 15.96
C LEU A 173 -20.23 8.33 15.74
N GLN A 174 -19.64 7.37 16.46
CA GLN A 174 -20.08 5.97 16.39
C GLN A 174 -21.49 5.79 16.96
N GLN A 175 -21.83 6.48 18.05
CA GLN A 175 -23.18 6.46 18.63
C GLN A 175 -24.21 7.12 17.71
N GLU A 176 -23.85 8.22 17.04
CA GLU A 176 -24.70 8.88 16.03
C GLU A 176 -24.94 7.99 14.81
N THR A 177 -23.92 7.20 14.42
CA THR A 177 -23.99 6.34 13.23
C THR A 177 -24.70 5.02 13.50
N MET A 178 -24.68 4.52 14.74
CA MET A 178 -25.39 3.29 15.09
C MET A 178 -26.90 3.51 14.87
N PRO A 179 -27.55 2.70 14.01
CA PRO A 179 -28.98 2.83 13.79
C PRO A 179 -29.65 2.67 15.15
N ARG A 180 -30.37 3.71 15.58
CA ARG A 180 -31.19 3.65 16.79
C ARG A 180 -32.14 2.46 16.55
N GLU A 181 -31.90 1.33 17.21
CA GLU A 181 -32.80 0.18 17.17
C GLU A 181 -34.12 0.64 17.80
N VAL A 182 -34.98 1.25 16.99
CA VAL A 182 -36.34 1.54 17.39
C VAL A 182 -37.04 0.21 17.29
N PRO A 183 -37.52 -0.37 18.42
CA PRO A 183 -38.30 -1.60 18.39
C PRO A 183 -39.65 -1.26 17.74
N SER A 184 -39.70 -1.26 16.41
CA SER A 184 -40.87 -0.88 15.64
C SER A 184 -41.38 -2.10 14.89
N ALA A 185 -42.28 -2.82 15.57
CA ALA A 185 -42.88 -4.06 15.09
C ALA A 185 -43.87 -3.87 13.92
N ASN A 186 -43.91 -2.72 13.23
CA ASN A 186 -45.03 -2.44 12.30
C ASN A 186 -44.82 -1.37 11.20
N VAL A 187 -43.64 -1.24 10.59
CA VAL A 187 -43.46 -0.22 9.52
C VAL A 187 -42.84 -0.80 8.25
N SER A 188 -43.68 -0.97 7.23
CA SER A 188 -43.34 -1.37 5.85
C SER A 188 -42.75 -0.25 5.00
N LYS A 189 -42.10 0.75 5.62
CA LYS A 189 -41.52 1.91 4.93
C LYS A 189 -39.99 1.80 4.96
N PRO A 190 -39.30 1.92 3.80
CA PRO A 190 -37.84 1.92 3.77
C PRO A 190 -37.31 2.97 4.75
N PRO A 191 -36.29 2.64 5.57
CA PRO A 191 -35.73 3.59 6.53
C PRO A 191 -35.24 4.84 5.80
N GLU A 192 -35.72 6.01 6.24
CA GLU A 192 -35.17 7.30 5.80
C GLU A 192 -33.66 7.28 6.08
N THR A 193 -32.88 7.59 5.05
CA THR A 193 -31.42 7.59 5.07
C THR A 193 -30.91 8.44 6.23
N SER A 194 -30.24 7.80 7.19
CA SER A 194 -29.46 8.47 8.23
C SER A 194 -28.66 9.62 7.63
N GLU A 195 -28.81 10.81 8.19
CA GLU A 195 -28.16 12.04 7.72
C GLU A 195 -26.64 11.81 7.68
N LYS A 196 -26.05 11.81 6.47
CA LYS A 196 -24.61 11.56 6.31
C LYS A 196 -23.83 12.78 6.79
N ILE A 197 -22.87 12.56 7.67
CA ILE A 197 -21.99 13.62 8.16
C ILE A 197 -21.17 14.13 6.97
N THR A 198 -21.26 15.43 6.70
CA THR A 198 -20.50 16.05 5.62
C THR A 198 -19.03 16.18 6.03
N ALA A 199 -18.11 16.13 5.07
CA ALA A 199 -16.68 16.25 5.37
C ALA A 199 -16.33 17.61 6.00
N THR A 200 -17.06 18.67 5.69
CA THR A 200 -16.90 20.00 6.29
C THR A 200 -17.36 20.02 7.76
N ASP A 201 -18.52 19.42 8.07
CA ASP A 201 -19.00 19.29 9.45
C ASP A 201 -17.99 18.51 10.31
N LEU A 202 -17.56 17.35 9.81
CA LEU A 202 -16.53 16.56 10.49
C LEU A 202 -15.23 17.34 10.71
N SER A 203 -14.78 18.11 9.71
CA SER A 203 -13.57 18.92 9.83
C SER A 203 -13.71 19.98 10.93
N ASN A 204 -14.90 20.57 11.08
CA ASN A 204 -15.18 21.53 12.16
C ASN A 204 -15.16 20.84 13.52
N ARG A 205 -15.86 19.70 13.67
CA ARG A 205 -15.85 18.92 14.93
C ARG A 205 -14.46 18.45 15.33
N ILE A 206 -13.63 18.03 14.38
CA ILE A 206 -12.22 17.69 14.65
C ILE A 206 -11.43 18.93 15.11
N ALA A 207 -11.64 20.08 14.49
CA ALA A 207 -10.97 21.31 14.87
C ALA A 207 -11.36 21.73 16.29
N GLU A 208 -12.64 21.61 16.64
CA GLU A 208 -13.16 21.87 17.99
C GLU A 208 -12.58 20.90 19.02
N ALA A 209 -12.61 19.58 18.73
CA ALA A 209 -12.04 18.56 19.60
C ALA A 209 -10.53 18.73 19.81
N ARG A 210 -9.81 19.34 18.85
CA ARG A 210 -8.37 19.63 18.98
C ARG A 210 -8.05 20.77 19.94
N VAL A 211 -8.99 21.67 20.19
CA VAL A 211 -8.83 22.77 21.16
C VAL A 211 -8.94 22.25 22.59
N VAL A 212 -9.66 21.13 22.80
CA VAL A 212 -9.77 20.49 24.10
C VAL A 212 -8.41 19.89 24.49
N PRO A 213 -7.83 20.26 25.64
CA PRO A 213 -6.60 19.65 26.13
C PRO A 213 -6.79 18.14 26.25
N PRO A 214 -5.78 17.33 25.87
CA PRO A 214 -5.86 15.89 26.10
C PRO A 214 -6.11 15.63 27.59
N PRO A 215 -6.99 14.68 27.94
CA PRO A 215 -7.29 14.38 29.34
C PRO A 215 -5.99 14.08 30.10
N GLU A 216 -5.86 14.58 31.34
CA GLU A 216 -4.72 14.29 32.20
C GLU A 216 -4.58 12.77 32.38
N GLN A 217 -3.61 12.19 31.68
CA GLN A 217 -3.34 10.75 31.76
C GLN A 217 -2.55 10.47 33.04
N ASN A 218 -3.28 10.19 34.12
CA ASN A 218 -2.74 9.64 35.37
C ASN A 218 -2.54 8.11 35.47
N PRO A 219 -2.72 7.24 34.43
CA PRO A 219 -2.23 5.87 34.53
C PRO A 219 -0.70 5.84 34.37
N THR A 220 -0.05 4.85 34.98
CA THR A 220 1.38 4.63 34.68
C THR A 220 1.53 4.42 33.18
N ALA A 221 2.54 5.02 32.58
CA ALA A 221 2.76 4.94 31.14
C ALA A 221 2.93 3.49 30.64
N ALA A 222 3.17 2.51 31.51
CA ALA A 222 3.20 1.09 31.19
C ALA A 222 1.79 0.49 31.02
N ASP A 223 0.84 0.83 31.89
CA ASP A 223 -0.52 0.29 31.86
C ASP A 223 -1.28 0.75 30.60
N VAL A 224 -1.09 2.01 30.20
CA VAL A 224 -1.66 2.55 28.95
C VAL A 224 -1.15 1.79 27.73
N VAL A 225 0.14 1.49 27.72
CA VAL A 225 0.82 0.75 26.65
C VAL A 225 0.28 -0.67 26.55
N LEU A 226 0.16 -1.34 27.69
CA LEU A 226 -0.40 -2.69 27.77
C LEU A 226 -1.86 -2.75 27.34
N ALA A 227 -2.69 -1.84 27.85
CA ALA A 227 -4.10 -1.75 27.51
C ALA A 227 -4.28 -1.51 26.01
N MET A 228 -3.53 -0.55 25.44
CA MET A 228 -3.60 -0.25 24.01
C MET A 228 -3.17 -1.42 23.13
N MET A 229 -2.09 -2.14 23.47
CA MET A 229 -1.67 -3.31 22.68
C MET A 229 -2.67 -4.46 22.76
N LEU A 230 -3.30 -4.65 23.92
CA LEU A 230 -4.32 -5.67 24.11
C LEU A 230 -5.62 -5.30 23.40
N GLU A 231 -6.06 -4.05 23.49
CA GLU A 231 -7.28 -3.59 22.84
C GLU A 231 -7.13 -3.52 21.32
N ALA A 232 -6.06 -2.89 20.84
CA ALA A 232 -5.88 -2.66 19.41
C ALA A 232 -5.36 -3.88 18.66
N TRP A 233 -4.46 -4.68 19.25
CA TRP A 233 -3.79 -5.79 18.57
C TRP A 233 -4.09 -7.16 19.20
N ASN A 234 -4.77 -7.19 20.35
CA ASN A 234 -5.02 -8.40 21.12
C ASN A 234 -3.73 -9.20 21.40
N VAL A 235 -2.63 -8.47 21.66
CA VAL A 235 -1.33 -9.02 22.04
C VAL A 235 -0.90 -8.48 23.40
N LYS A 236 -0.14 -9.30 24.14
CA LYS A 236 0.50 -8.90 25.39
C LYS A 236 2.03 -8.97 25.22
N PRO A 237 2.79 -7.93 25.60
CA PRO A 237 4.23 -8.04 25.65
C PRO A 237 4.64 -9.09 26.70
N ARG A 238 5.78 -9.72 26.48
CA ARG A 238 6.35 -10.69 27.42
C ARG A 238 6.78 -9.99 28.72
N GLY A 239 6.80 -10.72 29.83
CA GLY A 239 7.12 -10.18 31.16
C GLY A 239 8.49 -9.49 31.28
N TYR A 240 9.48 -9.84 30.45
CA TYR A 240 10.76 -9.14 30.45
C TYR A 240 10.66 -7.72 29.86
N VAL A 241 9.71 -7.47 28.95
CA VAL A 241 9.48 -6.13 28.40
C VAL A 241 8.79 -5.26 29.43
N THR A 242 7.76 -5.78 30.10
CA THR A 242 7.06 -5.05 31.17
C THR A 242 8.01 -4.75 32.32
N SER A 243 8.80 -5.73 32.76
CA SER A 243 9.83 -5.53 33.79
C SER A 243 10.85 -4.46 33.40
N ALA A 244 11.29 -4.40 32.14
CA ALA A 244 12.21 -3.37 31.68
C ALA A 244 11.59 -1.96 31.68
N ILE A 245 10.29 -1.85 31.40
CA ILE A 245 9.55 -0.58 31.47
C ILE A 245 9.39 -0.15 32.93
N GLU A 246 8.91 -1.06 33.79
CA GLU A 246 8.71 -0.83 35.23
C GLU A 246 10.02 -0.44 35.93
N SER A 247 11.14 -1.08 35.56
CA SER A 247 12.46 -0.76 36.10
C SER A 247 13.11 0.48 35.46
N SER A 248 12.40 1.24 34.62
CA SER A 248 12.91 2.41 33.88
C SER A 248 14.15 2.14 33.00
N ARG A 249 14.43 0.87 32.65
CA ARG A 249 15.51 0.49 31.73
C ARG A 249 15.11 0.74 30.27
N LEU A 250 13.81 0.75 30.00
CA LEU A 250 13.22 1.07 28.71
C LEU A 250 12.11 2.09 28.93
N SER A 251 12.19 3.23 28.24
CA SER A 251 11.10 4.20 28.33
C SER A 251 9.81 3.60 27.74
N PRO A 252 8.62 3.84 28.31
CA PRO A 252 7.35 3.37 27.76
C PRO A 252 7.16 3.75 26.29
N ARG A 253 7.60 4.97 25.93
CA ARG A 253 7.59 5.45 24.54
C ARG A 253 8.53 4.64 23.65
N GLY A 254 9.76 4.37 24.10
CA GLY A 254 10.70 3.54 23.37
C GLY A 254 10.19 2.11 23.17
N ALA A 255 9.59 1.52 24.21
CA ALA A 255 8.94 0.22 24.14
C ALA A 255 7.81 0.21 23.10
N MET A 256 6.93 1.21 23.13
CA MET A 256 5.84 1.31 22.16
C MET A 256 6.32 1.42 20.72
N ILE A 257 7.31 2.27 20.46
CA ILE A 257 7.87 2.43 19.10
C ILE A 257 8.48 1.09 18.63
N GLY A 258 9.24 0.42 19.50
CA GLY A 258 9.86 -0.87 19.18
C GLY A 258 8.82 -1.97 18.94
N LEU A 259 7.86 -2.13 19.85
CA LEU A 259 6.81 -3.15 19.79
C LEU A 259 5.84 -2.92 18.63
N SER A 260 5.46 -1.68 18.35
CA SER A 260 4.57 -1.37 17.23
C SER A 260 5.24 -1.62 15.88
N THR A 261 6.54 -1.31 15.77
CA THR A 261 7.34 -1.60 14.58
C THR A 261 7.50 -3.10 14.39
N TYR A 262 7.84 -3.82 15.46
CA TYR A 262 7.94 -5.28 15.45
C TYR A 262 6.61 -5.92 15.05
N PHE A 263 5.51 -5.52 15.70
CA PHE A 263 4.17 -6.03 15.40
C PHE A 263 3.80 -5.72 13.95
N TYR A 264 4.07 -4.53 13.44
CA TYR A 264 3.77 -4.22 12.05
C TYR A 264 4.47 -5.13 11.05
N LEU A 265 5.70 -5.56 11.32
CA LEU A 265 6.45 -6.46 10.44
C LEU A 265 6.07 -7.93 10.65
N THR A 266 5.43 -8.28 11.76
CA THR A 266 5.18 -9.69 12.15
C THR A 266 3.71 -10.06 12.31
N HIS A 267 2.79 -9.09 12.25
CA HIS A 267 1.36 -9.32 12.48
C HIS A 267 0.77 -10.36 11.54
N GLY A 268 1.33 -10.52 10.33
CA GLY A 268 0.87 -11.52 9.37
C GLY A 268 0.82 -12.95 9.91
N VAL A 269 1.78 -13.36 10.76
CA VAL A 269 1.77 -14.70 11.37
C VAL A 269 0.56 -14.91 12.29
N ARG A 270 0.15 -13.86 13.00
CA ARG A 270 -1.06 -13.90 13.81
C ARG A 270 -2.30 -13.83 12.93
N THR A 271 -2.33 -12.96 11.93
CA THR A 271 -3.49 -12.78 11.05
C THR A 271 -3.80 -14.06 10.29
N ILE A 272 -2.80 -14.81 9.81
CA ILE A 272 -3.03 -16.09 9.15
C ILE A 272 -3.60 -17.15 10.10
N ASP A 273 -3.17 -17.18 11.36
CA ASP A 273 -3.73 -18.06 12.38
C ASP A 273 -5.21 -17.75 12.67
N MET A 274 -5.55 -16.47 12.78
CA MET A 274 -6.93 -16.01 12.98
C MET A 274 -7.82 -16.32 11.76
N VAL A 275 -7.29 -16.14 10.54
CA VAL A 275 -7.97 -16.52 9.29
C VAL A 275 -8.22 -18.02 9.26
N TRP A 276 -7.23 -18.83 9.64
CA TRP A 276 -7.35 -20.29 9.64
C TRP A 276 -8.42 -20.79 10.62
N HIS A 277 -8.48 -20.22 11.83
CA HIS A 277 -9.49 -20.55 12.84
C HIS A 277 -10.89 -20.04 12.49
N SER A 278 -10.98 -19.00 11.64
CA SER A 278 -12.25 -18.42 11.18
C SER A 278 -12.57 -18.78 9.71
N ARG A 279 -11.92 -19.81 9.16
CA ARG A 279 -11.96 -20.12 7.72
C ARG A 279 -13.35 -20.42 7.19
N ASP A 280 -14.23 -20.92 8.03
CA ASP A 280 -15.63 -21.23 7.79
C ASP A 280 -16.52 -19.98 7.69
N LYS A 281 -16.05 -18.83 8.20
CA LYS A 281 -16.76 -17.55 8.12
C LYS A 281 -16.53 -16.82 6.80
N PHE A 282 -15.47 -17.18 6.06
CA PHE A 282 -15.10 -16.44 4.86
C PHE A 282 -15.77 -17.00 3.60
N THR A 283 -16.31 -16.09 2.79
CA THR A 283 -16.72 -16.39 1.42
C THR A 283 -15.73 -15.76 0.43
N PRO A 284 -15.45 -16.39 -0.74
CA PRO A 284 -14.52 -15.83 -1.71
C PRO A 284 -14.88 -14.40 -2.12
N LYS A 285 -13.92 -13.48 -2.00
CA LYS A 285 -14.09 -12.04 -2.29
C LYS A 285 -13.57 -11.59 -3.66
N TRP A 286 -13.04 -12.52 -4.45
CA TRP A 286 -12.68 -12.33 -5.86
C TRP A 286 -11.74 -11.15 -6.14
N GLY A 287 -10.81 -10.89 -5.22
CA GLY A 287 -9.83 -9.81 -5.33
C GLY A 287 -10.28 -8.49 -4.71
N VAL A 288 -11.54 -8.37 -4.23
CA VAL A 288 -12.01 -7.15 -3.55
C VAL A 288 -11.21 -6.88 -2.28
N TYR A 289 -10.69 -7.94 -1.65
CA TYR A 289 -9.86 -7.82 -0.47
C TYR A 289 -8.45 -7.31 -0.82
N GLU A 290 -7.74 -8.00 -1.70
CA GLU A 290 -6.38 -7.62 -2.07
C GLU A 290 -6.36 -6.32 -2.88
N ILE A 291 -7.17 -6.20 -3.93
CA ILE A 291 -7.07 -5.10 -4.88
C ILE A 291 -7.80 -3.89 -4.31
N GLY A 292 -7.07 -3.08 -3.53
CA GLY A 292 -7.61 -1.96 -2.75
C GLY A 292 -8.41 -0.92 -3.55
N VAL A 293 -8.26 -0.84 -4.88
CA VAL A 293 -9.07 0.04 -5.74
C VAL A 293 -10.46 -0.54 -6.05
N LEU A 294 -10.66 -1.86 -5.98
CA LEU A 294 -11.95 -2.50 -6.29
C LEU A 294 -13.04 -2.11 -5.29
N SER A 295 -12.76 -2.11 -3.99
CA SER A 295 -13.75 -1.72 -2.98
C SER A 295 -14.30 -0.29 -3.21
N PRO A 296 -13.46 0.74 -3.39
CA PRO A 296 -13.90 2.08 -3.81
C PRO A 296 -14.72 2.10 -5.11
N LEU A 297 -14.31 1.33 -6.13
CA LEU A 297 -15.03 1.27 -7.40
C LEU A 297 -16.41 0.63 -7.24
N LEU A 298 -16.51 -0.46 -6.48
CA LEU A 298 -17.78 -1.12 -6.18
C LEU A 298 -18.73 -0.19 -5.44
N ARG A 299 -18.26 0.54 -4.41
CA ARG A 299 -19.10 1.49 -3.67
C ARG A 299 -19.65 2.62 -4.54
N VAL A 300 -18.90 3.04 -5.57
CA VAL A 300 -19.24 4.19 -6.40
C VAL A 300 -20.10 3.79 -7.59
N PHE A 301 -19.68 2.76 -8.32
CA PHE A 301 -20.33 2.33 -9.55
C PHE A 301 -21.42 1.27 -9.32
N PHE A 302 -21.38 0.57 -8.17
CA PHE A 302 -22.31 -0.50 -7.82
C PHE A 302 -22.77 -0.38 -6.35
N PRO A 303 -23.39 0.74 -5.92
CA PRO A 303 -23.71 1.01 -4.52
C PRO A 303 -24.69 0.01 -3.89
N SER A 304 -25.47 -0.71 -4.70
CA SER A 304 -26.36 -1.79 -4.25
C SER A 304 -25.62 -3.11 -3.99
N ASN A 305 -24.34 -3.21 -4.34
CA ASN A 305 -23.56 -4.42 -4.18
C ASN A 305 -23.09 -4.58 -2.71
N GLN A 306 -23.63 -5.58 -2.03
CA GLN A 306 -23.31 -5.92 -0.64
C GLN A 306 -21.96 -6.61 -0.46
N HIS A 307 -21.17 -6.88 -1.51
CA HIS A 307 -19.89 -7.60 -1.40
C HIS A 307 -18.93 -6.94 -0.43
N VAL A 308 -18.80 -5.61 -0.49
CA VAL A 308 -17.87 -4.88 0.37
C VAL A 308 -18.34 -4.94 1.83
N GLU A 309 -19.62 -4.71 2.08
CA GLU A 309 -20.22 -4.78 3.43
C GLU A 309 -20.08 -6.19 4.02
N ALA A 310 -20.42 -7.23 3.25
CA ALA A 310 -20.27 -8.62 3.66
C ALA A 310 -18.80 -8.96 3.97
N MET A 311 -17.86 -8.50 3.13
CA MET A 311 -16.43 -8.66 3.39
C MET A 311 -15.99 -7.99 4.70
N GLU A 312 -16.47 -6.77 4.98
CA GLU A 312 -16.15 -6.09 6.24
C GLU A 312 -16.73 -6.83 7.44
N ALA A 313 -17.98 -7.30 7.35
CA ALA A 313 -18.64 -8.06 8.40
C ALA A 313 -17.87 -9.36 8.73
N GLU A 314 -17.46 -10.11 7.71
CA GLU A 314 -16.64 -11.32 7.87
C GLU A 314 -15.30 -11.01 8.56
N GLN A 315 -14.59 -9.97 8.11
CA GLN A 315 -13.32 -9.57 8.74
C GLN A 315 -13.47 -9.14 10.20
N ARG A 316 -14.54 -8.41 10.54
CA ARG A 316 -14.83 -8.02 11.93
C ARG A 316 -15.15 -9.25 12.77
N SER A 317 -15.95 -10.18 12.24
CA SER A 317 -16.31 -11.44 12.92
C SER A 317 -15.11 -12.38 13.15
N ALA A 318 -14.07 -12.25 12.33
CA ALA A 318 -12.80 -12.95 12.46
C ALA A 318 -11.73 -12.13 13.21
N SER A 319 -12.07 -10.91 13.66
CA SER A 319 -11.17 -9.97 14.34
C SER A 319 -9.89 -9.63 13.55
N ILE A 320 -9.97 -9.65 12.21
CA ILE A 320 -8.88 -9.27 11.30
C ILE A 320 -9.14 -7.95 10.57
N TYR A 321 -10.28 -7.30 10.81
CA TYR A 321 -10.60 -6.01 10.20
C TYR A 321 -9.54 -4.96 10.56
N GLY A 322 -9.02 -4.26 9.55
CA GLY A 322 -7.95 -3.28 9.70
C GLY A 322 -6.52 -3.85 9.71
N PHE A 323 -6.36 -5.17 9.74
CA PHE A 323 -5.07 -5.84 9.56
C PHE A 323 -4.83 -6.21 8.09
N PHE A 324 -3.56 -6.39 7.73
CA PHE A 324 -3.15 -6.88 6.43
C PHE A 324 -2.76 -8.36 6.58
N PRO A 325 -3.50 -9.32 6.01
CA PRO A 325 -3.14 -10.71 6.00
C PRO A 325 -1.96 -10.90 5.06
N THR A 326 -1.17 -11.93 5.38
CA THR A 326 -0.13 -12.44 4.49
C THR A 326 -0.71 -12.81 3.12
N VAL A 327 0.16 -13.05 2.14
CA VAL A 327 -0.24 -13.58 0.83
C VAL A 327 -1.15 -14.81 0.92
N TRP A 328 -0.92 -15.69 1.90
CA TRP A 328 -1.72 -16.90 2.08
C TRP A 328 -3.12 -16.58 2.61
N GLY A 329 -3.20 -15.73 3.64
CA GLY A 329 -4.48 -15.31 4.20
C GLY A 329 -5.29 -14.51 3.19
N ALA A 330 -4.63 -13.60 2.45
CA ALA A 330 -5.25 -12.79 1.42
C ALA A 330 -5.80 -13.66 0.27
N ALA A 331 -4.97 -14.57 -0.27
CA ALA A 331 -5.39 -15.48 -1.33
C ALA A 331 -6.54 -16.40 -0.90
N PHE A 332 -6.54 -16.85 0.36
CA PHE A 332 -7.64 -17.63 0.91
C PHE A 332 -8.93 -16.81 1.01
N ILE A 333 -8.87 -15.58 1.52
CA ILE A 333 -10.05 -14.70 1.63
C ILE A 333 -10.62 -14.39 0.24
N ASP A 334 -9.77 -14.09 -0.74
CA ASP A 334 -10.24 -13.73 -2.07
C ASP A 334 -10.72 -14.93 -2.89
N PHE A 335 -10.06 -16.08 -2.81
CA PHE A 335 -10.29 -17.19 -3.75
C PHE A 335 -10.65 -18.53 -3.08
N GLY A 336 -10.74 -18.59 -1.75
CA GLY A 336 -10.88 -19.84 -1.01
C GLY A 336 -9.65 -20.74 -1.10
N LEU A 337 -9.71 -21.96 -0.57
CA LEU A 337 -8.56 -22.86 -0.53
C LEU A 337 -8.07 -23.27 -1.93
N ILE A 338 -8.98 -23.73 -2.80
CA ILE A 338 -8.64 -24.19 -4.15
C ILE A 338 -8.13 -23.02 -5.00
N GLY A 339 -8.82 -21.88 -4.94
CA GLY A 339 -8.42 -20.71 -5.69
C GLY A 339 -7.11 -20.12 -5.20
N ALA A 340 -6.81 -20.19 -3.89
CA ALA A 340 -5.49 -19.84 -3.36
C ALA A 340 -4.39 -20.73 -3.95
N ILE A 341 -4.58 -22.06 -4.02
CA ILE A 341 -3.60 -22.96 -4.66
C ILE A 341 -3.34 -22.54 -6.12
N ILE A 342 -4.40 -22.29 -6.89
CA ILE A 342 -4.30 -21.84 -8.28
C ILE A 342 -3.55 -20.52 -8.38
N TYR A 343 -3.89 -19.55 -7.52
CA TYR A 343 -3.24 -18.24 -7.47
C TYR A 343 -1.74 -18.35 -7.23
N ILE A 344 -1.31 -19.24 -6.33
CA ILE A 344 0.10 -19.48 -6.02
C ILE A 344 0.82 -20.13 -7.19
N LEU A 345 0.19 -21.11 -7.85
CA LEU A 345 0.74 -21.75 -9.04
C LEU A 345 0.92 -20.74 -10.18
N ILE A 346 -0.06 -19.87 -10.41
CA ILE A 346 0.05 -18.78 -11.39
C ILE A 346 1.25 -17.89 -11.04
N TRP A 347 1.37 -17.45 -9.78
CA TRP A 347 2.51 -16.64 -9.35
C TRP A 347 3.85 -17.36 -9.55
N GLY A 348 3.93 -18.66 -9.27
CA GLY A 348 5.11 -19.49 -9.50
C GLY A 348 5.48 -19.61 -10.98
N VAL A 349 4.50 -19.79 -11.86
CA VAL A 349 4.71 -19.82 -13.32
C VAL A 349 5.20 -18.47 -13.83
N VAL A 350 4.57 -17.38 -13.41
CA VAL A 350 4.98 -16.02 -13.79
C VAL A 350 6.39 -15.73 -13.26
N ALA A 351 6.73 -16.18 -12.05
CA ALA A 351 8.07 -16.07 -11.48
C ALA A 351 9.12 -16.83 -12.31
N GLY A 352 8.84 -18.08 -12.65
CA GLY A 352 9.71 -18.92 -13.47
C GLY A 352 9.92 -18.33 -14.87
N TRP A 353 8.84 -17.87 -15.53
CA TRP A 353 8.92 -17.21 -16.82
C TRP A 353 9.71 -15.90 -16.76
N SER A 354 9.46 -15.06 -15.75
CA SER A 354 10.19 -13.78 -15.57
C SER A 354 11.68 -14.01 -15.31
N ALA A 355 12.03 -15.01 -14.49
CA ALA A 355 13.40 -15.39 -14.20
C ALA A 355 14.11 -15.93 -15.45
N ALA A 356 13.48 -16.86 -16.18
CA ALA A 356 14.03 -17.38 -17.43
C ALA A 356 14.20 -16.28 -18.47
N GLY A 357 13.20 -15.42 -18.64
CA GLY A 357 13.23 -14.28 -19.55
C GLY A 357 14.33 -13.27 -19.19
N SER A 358 14.52 -12.96 -17.90
CA SER A 358 15.57 -12.03 -17.44
C SER A 358 17.00 -12.48 -17.74
N LYS A 359 17.19 -13.79 -17.90
CA LYS A 359 18.50 -14.42 -18.15
C LYS A 359 18.76 -14.63 -19.64
N HIS A 360 17.73 -14.99 -20.42
CA HIS A 360 17.89 -15.41 -21.82
C HIS A 360 17.37 -14.39 -22.83
N SER A 361 16.76 -13.30 -22.38
CA SER A 361 16.17 -12.29 -23.24
C SER A 361 16.56 -10.90 -22.76
N ASP A 362 16.77 -10.00 -23.71
CA ASP A 362 16.98 -8.59 -23.39
C ASP A 362 15.66 -7.79 -23.29
N LEU A 363 14.52 -8.48 -23.29
CA LEU A 363 13.20 -7.87 -23.11
C LEU A 363 13.08 -7.30 -21.69
N MET A 364 12.38 -6.17 -21.56
CA MET A 364 12.17 -5.45 -20.31
C MET A 364 11.02 -6.03 -19.48
N THR A 365 9.98 -6.57 -20.12
CA THR A 365 8.81 -7.09 -19.38
C THR A 365 9.20 -8.18 -18.36
N PRO A 366 10.01 -9.20 -18.71
CA PRO A 366 10.46 -10.18 -17.73
C PRO A 366 11.26 -9.58 -16.57
N LEU A 367 12.06 -8.54 -16.83
CA LEU A 367 12.87 -7.88 -15.79
C LEU A 367 12.01 -7.12 -14.78
N LEU A 368 11.08 -6.30 -15.27
CA LEU A 368 10.17 -5.55 -14.40
C LEU A 368 9.28 -6.49 -13.59
N LEU A 369 8.76 -7.54 -14.21
CA LEU A 369 7.96 -8.54 -13.50
C LEU A 369 8.77 -9.30 -12.46
N LEU A 370 10.01 -9.68 -12.76
CA LEU A 370 10.88 -10.34 -11.79
C LEU A 370 11.15 -9.44 -10.58
N VAL A 371 11.39 -8.14 -10.79
CA VAL A 371 11.54 -7.17 -9.69
C VAL A 371 10.27 -7.11 -8.82
N PHE A 372 9.09 -7.03 -9.44
CA PHE A 372 7.82 -7.01 -8.71
C PHE A 372 7.56 -8.31 -7.93
N ILE A 373 7.88 -9.46 -8.52
CA ILE A 373 7.70 -10.78 -7.92
C ILE A 373 8.63 -10.96 -6.73
N LEU A 374 9.91 -10.59 -6.85
CA LEU A 374 10.84 -10.62 -5.72
C LEU A 374 10.37 -9.70 -4.59
N ALA A 375 9.85 -8.50 -4.93
CA ALA A 375 9.31 -7.60 -3.93
C ALA A 375 8.07 -8.20 -3.23
N SER A 376 7.19 -8.81 -4.01
CA SER A 376 6.01 -9.53 -3.53
C SER A 376 6.37 -10.68 -2.60
N ILE A 377 7.42 -11.46 -2.92
CA ILE A 377 7.92 -12.55 -2.07
C ILE A 377 8.47 -11.99 -0.76
N LEU A 378 9.30 -10.94 -0.81
CA LEU A 378 9.90 -10.33 0.38
C LEU A 378 8.85 -9.73 1.33
N LEU A 379 7.72 -9.29 0.78
CA LEU A 379 6.63 -8.65 1.52
C LEU A 379 5.48 -9.59 1.87
N SER A 380 5.51 -10.83 1.37
CA SER A 380 4.44 -11.83 1.49
C SER A 380 4.02 -12.15 2.93
N VAL A 381 4.94 -12.01 3.89
CA VAL A 381 4.69 -12.22 5.33
C VAL A 381 3.99 -11.04 6.00
N VAL A 382 3.96 -9.88 5.34
CA VAL A 382 3.33 -8.65 5.85
C VAL A 382 1.99 -8.41 5.18
N GLN A 383 1.89 -8.64 3.87
CA GLN A 383 0.68 -8.36 3.10
C GLN A 383 0.62 -9.20 1.81
N GLY A 384 -0.59 -9.42 1.31
CA GLY A 384 -0.82 -9.94 -0.04
C GLY A 384 -0.21 -9.07 -1.15
N PRO A 385 0.32 -9.68 -2.22
CA PRO A 385 1.14 -9.01 -3.23
C PRO A 385 0.36 -8.01 -4.08
N LEU A 386 -0.98 -8.08 -4.14
CA LEU A 386 -1.79 -7.14 -4.92
C LEU A 386 -2.36 -5.98 -4.09
N GLY A 387 -2.35 -6.09 -2.75
CA GLY A 387 -2.92 -5.06 -1.87
C GLY A 387 -1.94 -4.07 -1.27
N MET A 388 -0.64 -4.33 -1.37
CA MET A 388 0.34 -3.44 -0.78
C MET A 388 0.44 -2.12 -1.53
N ALA A 389 -0.02 -1.02 -0.91
CA ALA A 389 0.09 0.32 -1.49
C ALA A 389 -0.49 0.42 -2.92
N ASN A 390 -1.60 -0.28 -3.19
CA ASN A 390 -2.19 -0.46 -4.53
C ASN A 390 -1.22 -1.13 -5.52
N SER A 391 -0.46 -2.13 -5.06
CA SER A 391 0.53 -2.85 -5.86
C SER A 391 -0.06 -3.55 -7.08
N ALA A 392 -1.35 -3.85 -7.11
CA ALA A 392 -2.04 -4.25 -8.34
C ALA A 392 -1.87 -3.22 -9.47
N LEU A 393 -2.01 -1.92 -9.17
CA LEU A 393 -1.79 -0.86 -10.17
C LEU A 393 -0.31 -0.75 -10.54
N VAL A 394 0.60 -0.97 -9.58
CA VAL A 394 2.04 -1.02 -9.86
C VAL A 394 2.38 -2.17 -10.81
N LEU A 395 1.83 -3.36 -10.58
CA LEU A 395 1.98 -4.52 -11.47
C LEU A 395 1.48 -4.21 -12.88
N VAL A 396 0.25 -3.67 -13.00
CA VAL A 396 -0.33 -3.28 -14.29
C VAL A 396 0.57 -2.26 -15.00
N SER A 397 1.02 -1.22 -14.29
CA SER A 397 1.93 -0.21 -14.87
C SER A 397 3.27 -0.81 -15.30
N MET A 398 3.83 -1.77 -14.55
CA MET A 398 5.07 -2.46 -14.90
C MET A 398 4.90 -3.31 -16.17
N VAL A 399 3.81 -4.08 -16.24
CA VAL A 399 3.47 -4.89 -17.42
C VAL A 399 3.27 -4.02 -18.65
N MET A 400 2.45 -2.96 -18.54
CA MET A 400 2.20 -2.03 -19.66
C MET A 400 3.51 -1.39 -20.14
N THR A 401 4.32 -0.87 -19.21
CA THR A 401 5.58 -0.21 -19.56
C THR A 401 6.60 -1.17 -20.18
N GLY A 402 6.69 -2.39 -19.63
CA GLY A 402 7.50 -3.46 -20.19
C GLY A 402 7.10 -3.76 -21.63
N PHE A 403 5.82 -4.02 -21.88
CA PHE A 403 5.33 -4.31 -23.23
C PHE A 403 5.56 -3.16 -24.21
N MET A 404 5.38 -1.91 -23.77
CA MET A 404 5.68 -0.74 -24.59
C MET A 404 7.16 -0.68 -24.99
N LEU A 405 8.08 -0.99 -24.07
CA LEU A 405 9.53 -1.04 -24.35
C LEU A 405 9.92 -2.21 -25.26
N ASP A 406 9.27 -3.35 -25.08
CA ASP A 406 9.54 -4.56 -25.86
C ASP A 406 9.04 -4.40 -27.29
N PHE A 407 7.80 -3.93 -27.46
CA PHE A 407 7.22 -3.66 -28.78
C PHE A 407 8.02 -2.60 -29.55
N ALA A 408 8.40 -1.53 -28.85
CA ALA A 408 9.29 -0.49 -29.34
C ALA A 408 10.61 -1.04 -29.91
N ARG A 409 11.25 -1.94 -29.17
CA ARG A 409 12.51 -2.56 -29.56
C ARG A 409 12.33 -3.49 -30.75
N LEU A 410 11.30 -4.34 -30.74
CA LEU A 410 10.98 -5.25 -31.85
C LEU A 410 10.71 -4.48 -33.14
N ARG A 411 10.06 -3.31 -33.06
CA ARG A 411 9.82 -2.46 -34.22
C ARG A 411 11.09 -1.81 -34.77
N SER A 412 12.06 -1.47 -33.91
CA SER A 412 13.34 -0.90 -34.35
C SER A 412 14.32 -1.94 -34.90
N GLY A 413 14.20 -3.21 -34.52
CA GLY A 413 15.14 -4.29 -34.89
C GLY A 413 14.86 -4.98 -36.23
N SER A 414 14.08 -4.38 -37.12
CA SER A 414 13.69 -4.97 -38.41
C SER A 414 13.93 -3.92 -39.48
N PRO A 415 15.04 -3.95 -40.28
CA PRO A 415 15.52 -5.09 -41.07
C PRO A 415 17.07 -5.25 -41.18
N GLU A 416 17.91 -4.50 -40.46
CA GLU A 416 19.38 -4.55 -40.64
C GLU A 416 19.99 -5.89 -40.19
N ASP A 417 19.48 -6.51 -39.11
CA ASP A 417 19.92 -7.84 -38.66
C ASP A 417 19.48 -8.97 -39.60
N ALA A 418 18.48 -8.74 -40.47
CA ALA A 418 18.07 -9.69 -41.49
C ALA A 418 19.00 -9.66 -42.72
N GLY A 419 19.79 -8.59 -42.89
CA GLY A 419 20.77 -8.43 -43.97
C GLY A 419 22.08 -9.19 -43.74
N GLU A 420 22.51 -9.37 -42.48
CA GLU A 420 23.76 -10.11 -42.16
C GLU A 420 23.60 -11.64 -42.22
N LEU A 421 22.38 -12.17 -42.27
CA LEU A 421 22.11 -13.59 -42.52
C LEU A 421 22.11 -13.98 -44.01
N GLN A 422 22.35 -13.03 -44.92
CA GLN A 422 22.44 -13.28 -46.35
C GLN A 422 23.86 -13.01 -46.89
N LEU A 423 24.48 -14.09 -47.39
CA LEU A 423 25.46 -14.11 -48.48
C LEU A 423 26.97 -13.93 -48.17
N ASN A 424 27.52 -14.69 -47.20
CA ASN A 424 28.93 -15.09 -47.27
C ASN A 424 29.14 -16.58 -47.58
N GLY A 425 28.12 -17.20 -48.21
CA GLY A 425 28.29 -18.45 -48.94
C GLY A 425 28.85 -18.19 -50.35
N SER A 426 30.08 -17.68 -50.45
CA SER A 426 30.84 -17.78 -51.69
C SER A 426 31.34 -19.22 -51.80
N ALA A 427 30.63 -20.05 -52.56
CA ALA A 427 31.13 -21.33 -53.00
C ALA A 427 32.30 -21.10 -53.96
N THR A 428 33.52 -21.44 -53.50
CA THR A 428 34.66 -21.81 -54.36
C THR A 428 34.70 -23.32 -54.53
#